data_AF-A0A2M7F7Z2-F1
#
_entry.id   AF-A0A2M7F7Z2-F1
#
_cell.length_a   1.000
_cell.length_b   1.000
_cell.length_c   1.000
_cell.angle_alpha   90.00
_cell.angle_beta   90.00
_cell.angle_gamma   90.00
#
_symmetry.space_group_name_H-M   'P 1'
#
loop_
_entity.id
_entity.type
_entity.pdbx_description
1 polymer ?
#
loop_
_entity_poly.entity_id
_entity_poly.type
_entity_poly.pdbx_seq_one_letter_code
_entity_poly.pdbx_strand_id
1 'polypeptide(L)' 'MRTVKYMDEDVLLKKAIKLLVKELGPVEAIRFINIPRKKRMESVKRHREWQKQLDKEKFYDEVFESL' A
#
# COMPACT_ATOMS: atom_id res chain seq x y z
N MET A 1 1.81 -5.25 -29.76
CA MET A 1 1.55 -5.23 -28.30
C MET A 1 1.41 -6.68 -27.85
N ARG A 2 2.31 -7.21 -26.98
CA ARG A 2 2.20 -8.62 -26.54
C ARG A 2 1.01 -8.73 -25.59
N THR A 3 0.01 -9.52 -25.96
CA THR A 3 -1.11 -9.87 -25.10
C THR A 3 -0.59 -10.76 -23.96
N VAL A 4 -0.47 -10.18 -22.77
CA VAL A 4 -0.15 -10.93 -21.56
C VAL A 4 -1.38 -11.76 -21.23
N LYS A 5 -1.34 -13.06 -21.51
CA LYS A 5 -2.37 -14.00 -21.07
C LYS A 5 -2.13 -14.27 -19.59
N TYR A 6 -2.98 -13.70 -18.73
CA TYR A 6 -2.94 -13.97 -17.30
C TYR A 6 -3.29 -15.44 -17.01
N MET A 7 -2.76 -15.93 -15.89
CA MET A 7 -3.19 -17.20 -15.32
C MET A 7 -4.64 -17.08 -14.89
N ASP A 8 -5.38 -18.18 -15.00
CA ASP A 8 -6.72 -18.29 -14.42
C ASP A 8 -6.69 -17.96 -12.92
N GLU A 9 -7.70 -17.22 -12.44
CA GLU A 9 -7.73 -16.70 -11.07
C GLU A 9 -7.75 -17.82 -10.04
N ASP A 10 -8.51 -18.89 -10.26
CA ASP A 10 -8.58 -20.02 -9.33
C ASP A 10 -7.26 -20.76 -9.27
N VAL A 11 -6.60 -20.93 -10.42
CA VAL A 11 -5.27 -21.54 -10.50
C VAL A 11 -4.25 -20.69 -9.75
N LEU A 12 -4.29 -19.37 -9.94
CA LEU A 12 -3.40 -18.43 -9.25
C LEU A 12 -3.60 -18.47 -7.74
N LEU A 13 -4.84 -18.41 -7.26
CA LEU A 13 -5.18 -18.43 -5.83
C LEU A 13 -4.71 -19.73 -5.17
N LYS A 14 -5.00 -20.88 -5.78
CA LYS A 14 -4.55 -22.18 -5.26
C LYS A 14 -3.03 -22.26 -5.17
N LYS A 15 -2.33 -21.79 -6.21
CA LYS A 15 -0.86 -21.77 -6.23
C LYS A 15 -0.30 -20.85 -5.16
N ALA A 16 -0.87 -19.65 -4.99
CA ALA A 16 -0.44 -18.68 -3.99
C ALA A 16 -0.62 -19.21 -2.56
N ILE A 17 -1.79 -19.78 -2.23
CA ILE A 17 -2.05 -20.37 -0.91
C ILE A 17 -1.05 -21.50 -0.62
N LYS A 18 -0.81 -22.39 -1.59
CA LYS A 18 0.15 -23.49 -1.44
C LYS A 18 1.57 -22.98 -1.15
N LEU A 19 2.01 -21.92 -1.83
CA LEU A 19 3.31 -21.31 -1.59
C LEU A 19 3.37 -20.62 -0.21
N LEU A 20 2.34 -19.86 0.16
CA LEU A 20 2.28 -19.19 1.45
C LEU A 20 2.35 -20.19 2.61
N VAL A 21 1.56 -21.26 2.56
CA VAL A 21 1.57 -22.31 3.61
C VAL A 21 2.92 -23.03 3.64
N LYS A 22 3.53 -23.29 2.48
CA LYS A 22 4.83 -23.96 2.40
C LYS A 22 5.97 -23.13 3.00
N GLU A 23 6.00 -21.83 2.74
CA GLU A 23 7.12 -20.96 3.11
C GLU A 23 6.95 -20.31 4.48
N LEU A 24 5.71 -19.98 4.89
CA LEU A 24 5.43 -19.29 6.16
C LEU A 24 4.85 -20.21 7.23
N GLY A 25 4.40 -21.42 6.85
CA GLY A 25 3.55 -22.25 7.70
C GLY A 25 2.10 -21.76 7.75
N PRO A 26 1.16 -22.61 8.19
CA PRO A 26 -0.27 -22.32 8.13
C PRO A 26 -0.68 -21.10 8.97
N VAL A 27 -0.07 -20.90 10.14
CA VAL A 27 -0.42 -19.81 11.06
C VAL A 27 -0.07 -18.44 10.46
N GLU A 28 1.19 -18.26 10.03
CA GLU A 28 1.62 -16.98 9.45
C GLU A 28 1.02 -16.75 8.06
N ALA A 29 0.75 -17.81 7.28
CA ALA A 29 0.04 -17.68 6.02
C ALA A 29 -1.39 -17.11 6.21
N ILE A 30 -2.14 -17.63 7.19
CA ILE A 30 -3.48 -17.12 7.54
C ILE A 30 -3.39 -15.68 8.04
N ARG A 31 -2.42 -15.38 8.92
CA ARG A 31 -2.19 -14.01 9.40
C ARG A 31 -1.94 -13.07 8.22
N PHE A 32 -1.06 -13.43 7.29
CA PHE A 32 -0.73 -12.64 6.09
C PHE A 32 -1.96 -12.32 5.25
N ILE A 33 -2.79 -13.33 4.95
CA ILE A 33 -4.02 -13.17 4.16
C ILE A 33 -4.98 -12.19 4.85
N ASN A 34 -5.02 -12.20 6.17
CA ASN A 34 -5.90 -11.36 6.98
C ASN A 34 -5.27 -10.04 7.42
N ILE A 35 -4.05 -9.70 6.99
CA ILE A 35 -3.45 -8.40 7.34
C ILE A 35 -4.41 -7.32 6.84
N PRO A 36 -5.00 -6.51 7.74
CA PRO A 36 -5.90 -5.46 7.33
C PRO A 36 -5.08 -4.51 6.47
N ARG A 37 -5.50 -4.33 5.21
CA ARG A 37 -4.93 -3.27 4.37
C ARG A 37 -5.06 -1.99 5.16
N LYS A 38 -3.93 -1.32 5.41
CA LYS A 38 -3.90 -0.02 6.07
C LYS A 38 -4.95 0.83 5.37
N LYS A 39 -6.04 1.17 6.06
CA LYS A 39 -7.14 1.91 5.43
C LYS A 39 -6.52 3.13 4.78
N ARG A 40 -6.75 3.32 3.47
CA ARG A 40 -6.30 4.52 2.78
C ARG A 40 -6.80 5.69 3.61
N MET A 41 -5.87 6.46 4.19
CA MET A 41 -6.24 7.70 4.83
C MET A 41 -6.85 8.57 3.74
N GLU A 42 -8.05 9.10 4.00
CA GLU A 42 -8.71 10.02 3.07
C GLU A 42 -7.73 11.17 2.76
N SER A 43 -7.69 11.58 1.49
CA SER A 43 -6.75 12.56 0.95
C SER A 43 -6.63 13.83 1.79
N VAL A 44 -7.75 14.42 2.22
CA VAL A 44 -7.77 15.65 3.03
C VAL A 44 -7.24 15.37 4.43
N LYS A 45 -7.62 14.26 5.07
CA LYS A 45 -7.04 13.87 6.37
C LYS A 45 -5.51 13.71 6.29
N ARG A 46 -5.02 13.03 5.25
CA ARG A 46 -3.58 12.86 5.01
C ARG A 46 -2.88 14.20 4.77
N HIS A 47 -3.50 15.08 3.99
CA HIS A 47 -2.95 16.40 3.71
C HIS A 47 -2.89 17.25 4.99
N ARG A 48 -3.92 17.22 5.83
CA ARG A 48 -3.92 17.92 7.13
C ARG A 48 -2.83 17.40 8.07
N GLU A 49 -2.64 16.09 8.15
CA GLU A 49 -1.55 15.51 8.95
C GLU A 49 -0.17 15.93 8.43
N TRP A 50 -0.01 15.99 7.10
CA TRP A 50 1.21 16.54 6.49
C TRP A 50 1.39 18.03 6.82
N GLN A 51 0.35 18.86 6.71
CA GLN A 51 0.40 20.29 7.03
C GLN A 51 0.82 20.55 8.49
N LYS A 52 0.36 19.72 9.44
CA LYS A 52 0.74 19.83 10.86
C LYS A 52 2.23 19.57 11.11
N GLN A 53 2.92 18.90 10.20
CA GLN A 53 4.35 18.60 10.33
C GLN A 53 5.25 19.72 9.77
N LEU A 54 4.65 20.72 9.11
CA LEU A 54 5.40 21.82 8.51
C LEU A 54 5.62 22.95 9.51
N ASP A 55 6.82 23.52 9.45
CA ASP A 55 7.04 24.88 9.94
C ASP A 55 6.47 25.85 8.91
N LYS A 56 5.51 26.67 9.35
CA LYS A 56 4.73 27.52 8.47
C LYS A 56 5.59 28.60 7.80
N GLU A 57 6.53 29.20 8.53
CA GLU A 57 7.33 30.30 8.00
C GLU A 57 8.33 29.77 6.99
N LYS A 58 9.07 28.72 7.36
CA LYS A 58 10.00 28.05 6.44
C LYS A 58 9.32 27.55 5.17
N PHE A 59 8.14 26.93 5.30
CA PHE A 59 7.40 26.43 4.14
C PHE A 59 6.96 27.55 3.20
N TYR A 60 6.52 28.69 3.75
CA TYR A 60 6.12 29.82 2.93
C TYR A 60 7.32 30.48 2.26
N ASP A 61 8.44 30.62 2.97
CA ASP A 61 9.67 31.12 2.37
C ASP A 61 10.08 30.23 1.19
N GLU A 62 10.14 28.91 1.36
CA GLU A 62 10.49 27.96 0.29
C GLU A 62 9.52 27.97 -0.91
N VAL A 63 8.22 28.10 -0.66
CA VAL A 63 7.19 28.06 -1.73
C VAL A 63 7.12 29.38 -2.49
N PHE A 64 7.29 30.50 -1.79
CA PHE A 64 7.12 31.83 -2.36
C PHE A 64 8.46 32.52 -2.70
N GLU A 65 9.61 31.90 -2.44
CA GLU A 65 10.97 32.43 -2.77
C GLU A 65 11.21 32.66 -4.28
N SER A 66 10.35 32.12 -5.16
CA SER A 66 10.47 32.26 -6.61
C SER A 66 9.31 33.03 -7.29
N LEU A 67 8.46 33.69 -6.49
CA LEU A 67 7.39 34.57 -6.94
C LEU A 67 7.79 36.05 -6.85
#